data_AF-A0A1F3E1K9-F1
#
_entry.id   AF-A0A1F3E1K9-F1
#
_cell.length_a   1.000
_cell.length_b   1.000
_cell.length_c   1.000
_cell.angle_alpha   90.00
_cell.angle_beta   90.00
_cell.angle_gamma   90.00
#
_symmetry.space_group_name_H-M   'P 1'
#
loop_
_entity.id
_entity.type
_entity.pdbx_description
1 polymer ?
#
loop_
_entity_poly.entity_id
_entity_poly.type
_entity_poly.pdbx_seq_one_letter_code
_entity_poly.pdbx_strand_id
1 'polypeptide(L)'
;MLEYFYTKYGDVYAGYEVQEANYPDYTVVIQGTKIEEYKKLKPEEKTLEKISEYGWVLGNNVIYGTVNSADFKPEINHINFDYFDSAFERKYMFIFGAGASANCVFGNEKSAFEKDNLRPPIGTELFEKRFKDYYSKYKGVKQSLYFLQNEKEQNIEELFENEWKNIQKDNNQEVLSRHINIQYYLQELLMNVSERVINEYESKNLYAVLADKLQKKYASSFKSIDGSTTSKKFAFVSFNQDTILEYFVSEYFKKPLQKIEDYVQVNDSPFCIFKPHGSWNWGWKFPDISRFEGNTSSWLYENNINFCRIFFELLGDYKNMTDWNSWGIEARISKHGLGKHTIDKSKLELIKDNKCSEFYPALLLPHRDKDEFSMPIKHLLNLTSYLHNIETVIIIGWKGNEEAFNRLLFKEGRKINKVIIVDPNPEIVKENLKPLLARLNKNNIKHYADFENFVLNGLDIEIE
;
A
#
# COMPACT_ATOMS: atom_id res chain seq x y z
N MET A 1 6.58 -29.62 15.72
CA MET A 1 5.22 -29.65 15.15
C MET A 1 5.04 -28.37 14.33
N LEU A 2 4.01 -28.22 13.50
CA LEU A 2 3.74 -26.90 12.92
C LEU A 2 3.23 -25.97 14.03
N GLU A 3 3.79 -24.78 14.11
CA GLU A 3 3.48 -23.78 15.13
C GLU A 3 3.25 -22.40 14.48
N TYR A 4 2.42 -21.59 15.13
CA TYR A 4 2.15 -20.20 14.78
C TYR A 4 2.83 -19.28 15.79
N PHE A 5 3.74 -18.44 15.32
CA PHE A 5 4.55 -17.52 16.11
C PHE A 5 4.01 -16.10 15.93
N TYR A 6 3.33 -15.59 16.95
CA TYR A 6 2.80 -14.23 16.99
C TYR A 6 3.91 -13.29 17.45
N THR A 7 4.15 -12.20 16.71
CA THR A 7 5.15 -11.20 17.09
C THR A 7 4.52 -9.96 17.66
N LYS A 8 5.28 -9.20 18.44
CA LYS A 8 4.87 -7.91 19.03
C LYS A 8 4.55 -6.84 17.97
N TYR A 9 5.04 -7.01 16.74
CA TYR A 9 4.72 -6.15 15.60
C TYR A 9 3.54 -6.69 14.75
N GLY A 10 2.78 -7.66 15.24
CA GLY A 10 1.47 -8.02 14.68
C GLY A 10 1.52 -8.97 13.48
N ASP A 11 2.71 -9.49 13.15
CA ASP A 11 2.87 -10.55 12.16
C ASP A 11 2.71 -11.93 12.82
N VAL A 12 2.25 -12.91 12.04
CA VAL A 12 2.12 -14.29 12.47
C VAL A 12 2.83 -15.20 11.48
N TYR A 13 3.88 -15.88 11.95
CA TYR A 13 4.67 -16.81 11.15
C TYR A 13 4.27 -18.24 11.42
N ALA A 14 4.15 -19.08 10.39
CA ALA A 14 3.79 -20.49 10.49
C ALA A 14 4.96 -21.36 10.05
N GLY A 15 5.47 -22.20 10.94
CA GLY A 15 6.62 -23.04 10.61
C GLY A 15 7.04 -24.00 11.70
N TYR A 16 8.24 -24.53 11.55
CA TYR A 16 8.89 -25.38 12.54
C TYR A 16 9.98 -24.58 13.22
N GLU A 17 9.93 -24.50 14.55
CA GLU A 17 11.05 -23.97 15.33
C GLU A 17 12.28 -24.86 15.14
N VAL A 18 13.42 -24.25 14.84
CA VAL A 18 14.72 -24.90 14.82
C VAL A 18 15.66 -24.16 15.75
N GLN A 19 16.35 -24.94 16.58
CA GLN A 19 17.37 -24.44 17.50
C GLN A 19 18.70 -24.37 16.77
N GLU A 20 19.21 -23.16 16.57
CA GLU A 20 20.52 -22.92 15.96
C GLU A 20 21.52 -22.45 17.02
N ALA A 21 22.44 -23.32 17.40
CA ALA A 21 23.37 -23.09 18.51
C ALA A 21 24.25 -21.84 18.34
N ASN A 22 24.50 -21.43 17.09
CA ASN A 22 25.27 -20.22 16.77
C ASN A 22 24.47 -18.92 17.00
N TYR A 23 23.16 -19.00 17.20
CA TYR A 23 22.23 -17.86 17.29
C TYR A 23 21.25 -18.00 18.46
N PRO A 24 21.73 -18.09 19.71
CA PRO A 24 20.88 -18.35 20.88
C PRO A 24 19.84 -17.25 21.17
N ASP A 25 20.08 -16.03 20.68
CA ASP A 25 19.18 -14.88 20.88
C ASP A 25 18.02 -14.84 19.86
N TYR A 26 17.97 -15.81 18.95
CA TYR A 26 16.99 -15.88 17.87
C TYR A 26 16.20 -17.18 17.89
N THR A 27 14.91 -17.05 17.58
CA THR A 27 14.03 -18.14 17.22
C THR A 27 14.02 -18.26 15.70
N VAL A 28 14.51 -19.39 15.20
CA VAL A 28 14.52 -19.69 13.76
C VAL A 28 13.26 -20.47 13.42
N VAL A 29 12.38 -19.88 12.61
CA VAL A 29 11.13 -20.50 12.18
C VAL A 29 11.26 -20.90 10.72
N ILE A 30 11.39 -22.20 10.44
CA ILE A 30 11.56 -22.69 9.07
C ILE A 30 10.21 -23.01 8.44
N GLN A 31 9.98 -22.50 7.22
CA GLN A 31 8.76 -22.77 6.47
C GLN A 31 8.63 -24.28 6.21
N GLY A 32 7.44 -24.83 6.43
CA GLY A 32 7.25 -26.28 6.35
C GLY A 32 7.60 -26.91 5.00
N THR A 33 7.39 -26.19 3.90
CA THR A 33 7.76 -26.65 2.55
C THR A 33 9.27 -26.62 2.29
N LYS A 34 10.06 -25.96 3.13
CA LYS A 34 11.50 -25.75 2.97
C LYS A 34 12.36 -26.50 3.99
N ILE A 35 11.74 -27.16 4.97
CA ILE A 35 12.45 -27.81 6.09
C ILE A 35 13.46 -28.89 5.63
N GLU A 36 13.14 -29.65 4.60
CA GLU A 36 14.01 -30.72 4.10
C GLU A 36 15.20 -30.18 3.28
N GLU A 37 15.05 -29.02 2.64
CA GLU A 37 16.17 -28.34 1.98
C GLU A 37 17.08 -27.69 3.03
N TYR A 38 16.48 -27.05 4.03
CA TYR A 38 17.21 -26.44 5.14
C TYR A 38 18.10 -27.44 5.89
N LYS A 39 17.58 -28.64 6.18
CA LYS A 39 18.33 -29.72 6.86
C LYS A 39 19.56 -30.19 6.08
N LYS A 40 19.64 -29.95 4.77
CA LYS A 40 20.79 -30.33 3.93
C LYS A 40 21.93 -29.31 4.00
N LEU A 41 21.69 -28.11 4.54
CA LEU A 41 22.73 -27.11 4.73
C LEU A 41 23.77 -27.60 5.75
N LYS A 42 25.03 -27.39 5.42
CA LYS A 42 26.12 -27.64 6.36
C LYS A 42 26.14 -26.55 7.44
N PRO A 43 26.63 -26.85 8.66
CA PRO A 43 26.67 -25.86 9.75
C PRO A 43 27.38 -24.55 9.36
N GLU A 44 28.44 -24.61 8.57
CA GLU A 44 29.19 -23.44 8.08
C GLU A 44 28.43 -22.59 7.06
N GLU A 45 27.39 -23.13 6.42
CA GLU A 45 26.56 -22.41 5.45
C GLU A 45 25.40 -21.67 6.11
N LYS A 46 25.04 -22.02 7.35
CA LYS A 46 23.89 -21.48 8.09
C LYS A 46 24.19 -20.10 8.67
N THR A 47 24.41 -19.10 7.82
CA THR A 47 24.40 -17.69 8.23
C THR A 47 22.96 -17.20 8.41
N LEU A 48 22.72 -16.12 9.16
CA LEU A 48 21.37 -15.53 9.29
C LEU A 48 20.75 -15.18 7.93
N GLU A 49 21.56 -14.66 7.01
CA GLU A 49 21.13 -14.34 5.64
C GLU A 49 20.72 -15.62 4.89
N LYS A 50 21.52 -16.69 4.99
CA LYS A 50 21.22 -17.95 4.33
C LYS A 50 19.97 -18.62 4.94
N ILE A 51 19.82 -18.59 6.25
CA ILE A 51 18.64 -19.11 6.96
C ILE A 51 17.36 -18.38 6.48
N SER A 52 17.45 -17.07 6.22
CA SER A 52 16.33 -16.25 5.75
C SER A 52 15.84 -16.61 4.34
N GLU A 53 16.57 -17.45 3.59
CA GLU A 53 16.05 -18.04 2.35
C GLU A 53 15.03 -19.16 2.62
N TYR A 54 15.07 -19.79 3.79
CA TYR A 54 14.27 -20.97 4.17
C TYR A 54 13.16 -20.68 5.17
N GLY A 55 13.27 -19.58 5.92
CA GLY A 55 12.35 -19.23 6.98
C GLY A 55 12.61 -17.84 7.53
N TRP A 56 12.21 -17.62 8.78
CA TRP A 56 12.32 -16.34 9.47
C TRP A 56 13.28 -16.46 10.66
N VAL A 57 14.10 -15.43 10.83
CA VAL A 57 15.00 -15.28 11.98
C VAL A 57 14.40 -14.19 12.86
N LEU A 58 13.80 -14.58 13.98
CA LEU A 58 13.06 -13.68 14.87
C LEU A 58 13.83 -13.52 16.18
N GLY A 59 14.05 -12.31 16.67
CA GLY A 59 14.59 -12.12 18.02
C GLY A 59 13.69 -12.80 19.06
N ASN A 60 14.24 -13.52 20.04
CA ASN A 60 13.43 -14.21 21.05
C ASN A 60 12.48 -13.25 21.80
N ASN A 61 12.94 -12.02 22.00
CA ASN A 61 12.19 -10.95 22.66
C ASN A 61 11.04 -10.38 21.81
N VAL A 62 10.98 -10.61 20.50
CA VAL A 62 9.87 -10.13 19.64
C VAL A 62 8.68 -11.08 19.61
N ILE A 63 8.86 -12.33 20.02
CA ILE A 63 7.76 -13.30 20.11
C ILE A 63 6.84 -12.88 21.25
N TYR A 64 5.57 -12.67 20.91
CA TYR A 64 4.50 -12.39 21.85
C TYR A 64 3.91 -13.70 22.41
N GLY A 65 3.74 -14.71 21.54
CA GLY A 65 3.27 -16.03 21.94
C GLY A 65 3.33 -17.04 20.80
N THR A 66 3.19 -18.31 21.14
CA THR A 66 3.15 -19.42 20.18
C THR A 66 1.86 -20.23 20.34
N VAL A 67 1.31 -20.71 19.23
CA VAL A 67 0.12 -21.57 19.21
C VAL A 67 0.43 -22.80 18.38
N ASN A 68 0.20 -23.97 18.95
CA ASN A 68 0.39 -25.24 18.25
C ASN A 68 -0.76 -25.46 17.25
N SER A 69 -0.45 -25.91 16.03
CA SER A 69 -1.47 -26.19 15.01
C SER A 69 -2.45 -27.32 15.38
N ALA A 70 -2.12 -28.17 16.36
CA ALA A 70 -3.03 -29.18 16.88
C ALA A 70 -4.15 -28.57 17.74
N ASP A 71 -3.86 -27.46 18.42
CA ASP A 71 -4.78 -26.79 19.34
C ASP A 71 -5.64 -25.72 18.65
N PHE A 72 -5.30 -25.39 17.41
CA PHE A 72 -5.94 -24.33 16.65
C PHE A 72 -6.08 -24.69 15.17
N LYS A 73 -7.31 -24.60 14.66
CA LYS A 73 -7.59 -24.72 13.23
C LYS A 73 -7.92 -23.32 12.68
N PRO A 74 -7.07 -22.76 11.82
CA PRO A 74 -7.37 -21.54 11.08
C PRO A 74 -8.72 -21.62 10.36
N GLU A 75 -9.54 -20.60 10.50
CA GLU A 75 -10.73 -20.45 9.65
C GLU A 75 -10.30 -19.80 8.34
N ILE A 76 -10.16 -20.64 7.30
CA ILE A 76 -9.84 -20.17 5.96
C ILE A 76 -11.14 -19.64 5.34
N ASN A 77 -11.26 -18.32 5.27
CA ASN A 77 -12.39 -17.69 4.59
C ASN A 77 -12.32 -17.97 3.09
N HIS A 78 -13.40 -18.48 2.51
CA HIS A 78 -13.49 -18.61 1.06
C HIS A 78 -13.41 -17.23 0.40
N ILE A 79 -12.28 -16.94 -0.25
CA ILE A 79 -12.15 -15.72 -1.05
C ILE A 79 -12.96 -15.92 -2.32
N ASN A 80 -14.06 -15.18 -2.46
CA ASN A 80 -14.81 -15.12 -3.69
C ASN A 80 -13.99 -14.38 -4.74
N PHE A 81 -13.54 -15.13 -5.75
CA PHE A 81 -12.90 -14.58 -6.94
C PHE A 81 -13.97 -14.03 -7.86
N ASP A 82 -13.83 -12.76 -8.25
CA ASP A 82 -14.65 -12.22 -9.32
C ASP A 82 -14.11 -12.75 -10.65
N TYR A 83 -14.93 -13.48 -11.39
CA TYR A 83 -14.53 -13.93 -12.73
C TYR A 83 -14.39 -12.72 -13.65
N PHE A 84 -13.26 -12.58 -14.35
CA PHE A 84 -13.07 -11.49 -15.30
C PHE A 84 -13.87 -11.76 -16.56
N ASP A 85 -14.94 -11.01 -16.77
CA ASP A 85 -15.71 -11.11 -18.00
C ASP A 85 -14.85 -10.69 -19.19
N SER A 86 -14.57 -11.63 -20.10
CA SER A 86 -13.77 -11.43 -21.31
C SER A 86 -14.37 -10.41 -22.28
N ALA A 87 -15.66 -10.06 -22.12
CA ALA A 87 -16.34 -9.05 -22.93
C ALA A 87 -15.77 -7.63 -22.73
N PHE A 88 -15.14 -7.35 -21.59
CA PHE A 88 -14.60 -6.02 -21.30
C PHE A 88 -13.13 -5.87 -21.68
N GLU A 89 -12.82 -4.74 -22.31
CA GLU A 89 -11.47 -4.37 -22.73
C GLU A 89 -10.70 -3.75 -21.55
N ARG A 90 -9.70 -4.49 -21.02
CA ARG A 90 -8.90 -4.11 -19.84
C ARG A 90 -7.44 -3.88 -20.19
N LYS A 91 -7.18 -2.94 -21.10
CA LYS A 91 -5.84 -2.72 -21.67
C LYS A 91 -5.01 -1.65 -20.97
N TYR A 92 -5.62 -0.76 -20.21
CA TYR A 92 -4.98 0.44 -19.67
C TYR A 92 -4.89 0.39 -18.15
N MET A 93 -3.68 0.58 -17.63
CA MET A 93 -3.42 0.77 -16.21
C MET A 93 -2.67 2.08 -15.99
N PHE A 94 -3.17 2.92 -15.10
CA PHE A 94 -2.51 4.12 -14.63
C PHE A 94 -1.90 3.87 -13.26
N ILE A 95 -0.67 4.32 -13.05
CA ILE A 95 0.06 4.17 -11.80
C ILE A 95 0.43 5.58 -11.31
N PHE A 96 -0.04 5.94 -10.11
CA PHE A 96 0.16 7.26 -9.52
C PHE A 96 1.07 7.18 -8.30
N GLY A 97 2.00 8.13 -8.22
CA GLY A 97 2.80 8.42 -7.03
C GLY A 97 2.57 9.83 -6.54
N ALA A 98 3.26 10.18 -5.44
CA ALA A 98 2.97 11.42 -4.70
C ALA A 98 3.20 12.67 -5.56
N GLY A 99 4.08 12.59 -6.56
CA GLY A 99 4.32 13.67 -7.52
C GLY A 99 3.08 14.03 -8.34
N ALA A 100 2.15 13.10 -8.56
CA ALA A 100 0.90 13.38 -9.27
C ALA A 100 -0.03 14.28 -8.43
N SER A 101 -0.23 13.94 -7.15
CA SER A 101 -1.05 14.75 -6.23
C SER A 101 -0.41 16.10 -5.92
N ALA A 102 0.91 16.13 -5.71
CA ALA A 102 1.65 17.36 -5.46
C ALA A 102 1.63 18.34 -6.65
N ASN A 103 1.37 17.86 -7.86
CA ASN A 103 1.34 18.67 -9.09
C ASN A 103 0.02 18.52 -9.86
N CYS A 104 -1.09 18.28 -9.14
CA CYS A 104 -2.39 18.06 -9.76
C CYS A 104 -3.13 19.33 -10.19
N VAL A 105 -2.63 20.53 -9.88
CA VAL A 105 -3.27 21.81 -10.27
C VAL A 105 -2.54 22.42 -11.45
N PHE A 106 -3.30 22.93 -12.43
CA PHE A 106 -2.76 23.46 -13.69
C PHE A 106 -3.21 24.90 -14.01
N GLY A 107 -2.59 25.49 -15.03
CA GLY A 107 -2.90 26.85 -15.47
C GLY A 107 -2.53 27.94 -14.47
N ASN A 108 -3.33 29.01 -14.41
CA ASN A 108 -3.01 30.21 -13.64
C ASN A 108 -2.99 30.01 -12.12
N GLU A 109 -3.62 28.95 -11.61
CA GLU A 109 -3.67 28.63 -10.17
C GLU A 109 -2.45 27.85 -9.68
N LYS A 110 -1.63 27.30 -10.60
CA LYS A 110 -0.47 26.47 -10.27
C LYS A 110 0.49 27.14 -9.30
N SER A 111 0.84 28.41 -9.52
CA SER A 111 1.77 29.15 -8.65
C SER A 111 1.19 29.45 -7.26
N ALA A 112 -0.14 29.60 -7.15
CA ALA A 112 -0.80 29.74 -5.86
C ALA A 112 -0.84 28.41 -5.12
N PHE A 113 -1.17 27.32 -5.82
CA PHE A 113 -1.19 25.97 -5.27
C PHE A 113 0.19 25.49 -4.79
N GLU A 114 1.26 25.79 -5.53
CA GLU A 114 2.65 25.48 -5.13
C GLU A 114 3.03 26.08 -3.77
N LYS A 115 2.37 27.17 -3.37
CA LYS A 115 2.58 27.88 -2.10
C LYS A 115 1.52 27.56 -1.05
N ASP A 116 0.52 26.73 -1.37
CA ASP A 116 -0.53 26.35 -0.42
C ASP A 116 0.07 25.46 0.68
N ASN A 117 -0.23 25.80 1.93
CA ASN A 117 0.25 25.06 3.10
C ASN A 117 -0.28 23.62 3.14
N LEU A 118 -1.40 23.34 2.48
CA LEU A 118 -2.05 22.04 2.37
C LEU A 118 -1.94 21.44 0.96
N ARG A 119 -0.98 21.91 0.15
CA ARG A 119 -0.55 21.19 -1.04
C ARG A 119 -0.08 19.77 -0.64
N PRO A 120 -0.52 18.70 -1.35
CA PRO A 120 -0.13 17.35 -1.04
C PRO A 120 1.39 17.19 -0.94
N PRO A 121 1.92 16.68 0.19
CA PRO A 121 3.35 16.49 0.35
C PRO A 121 3.84 15.31 -0.47
N ILE A 122 5.06 15.43 -1.01
CA ILE A 122 5.83 14.24 -1.40
C ILE A 122 6.51 13.63 -0.17
N GLY A 123 7.07 12.42 -0.28
CA GLY A 123 7.62 11.68 0.87
C GLY A 123 8.60 12.47 1.76
N THR A 124 9.44 13.32 1.16
CA THR A 124 10.40 14.18 1.90
C THR A 124 9.75 15.37 2.61
N GLU A 125 8.53 15.73 2.22
CA GLU A 125 7.82 16.93 2.70
C GLU A 125 6.84 16.62 3.85
N LEU A 126 6.61 15.34 4.16
CA LEU A 126 5.58 14.87 5.10
C LEU A 126 5.66 15.48 6.50
N PHE A 127 6.82 16.00 6.91
CA PHE A 127 7.03 16.59 8.24
C PHE A 127 7.55 18.03 8.18
N GLU A 128 7.34 18.74 7.07
CA GLU A 128 7.75 20.14 6.95
C GLU A 128 7.05 21.06 7.96
N LYS A 129 7.70 22.20 8.26
CA LYS A 129 7.21 23.20 9.22
C LYS A 129 5.82 23.74 8.89
N ARG A 130 5.39 23.70 7.63
CA ARG A 130 4.02 24.10 7.23
C ARG A 130 2.93 23.22 7.85
N PHE A 131 3.27 22.00 8.29
CA PHE A 131 2.35 21.07 8.94
C PHE A 131 2.41 21.11 10.48
N LYS A 132 2.97 22.17 11.07
CA LYS A 132 3.12 22.31 12.53
C LYS A 132 1.84 22.12 13.31
N ASP A 133 0.73 22.64 12.80
CA ASP A 133 -0.57 22.56 13.48
C ASP A 133 -1.12 21.13 13.52
N TYR A 134 -0.60 20.23 12.66
CA TYR A 134 -0.92 18.81 12.66
C TYR A 134 0.04 18.04 13.57
N TYR A 135 1.34 18.06 13.29
CA TYR A 135 2.28 17.21 14.04
C TYR A 135 2.40 17.61 15.52
N SER A 136 2.07 18.86 15.89
CA SER A 136 2.13 19.30 17.29
C SER A 136 1.10 18.61 18.19
N LYS A 137 0.04 18.02 17.63
CA LYS A 137 -0.98 17.24 18.34
C LYS A 137 -0.46 15.85 18.76
N TYR A 138 0.55 15.34 18.07
CA TYR A 138 1.03 13.96 18.20
C TYR A 138 2.36 13.90 18.96
N LYS A 139 2.34 13.41 20.20
CA LYS A 139 3.51 13.36 21.09
C LYS A 139 4.66 12.53 20.49
N GLY A 140 4.37 11.40 19.88
CA GLY A 140 5.34 10.55 19.22
C GLY A 140 6.01 11.25 18.03
N VAL A 141 5.23 11.96 17.20
CA VAL A 141 5.80 12.72 16.06
C VAL A 141 6.77 13.78 16.56
N LYS A 142 6.38 14.54 17.61
CA LYS A 142 7.25 15.57 18.23
C LYS A 142 8.62 15.03 18.66
N GLN A 143 8.68 13.80 19.18
CA GLN A 143 9.94 13.16 19.56
C GLN A 143 10.83 12.80 18.36
N SER A 144 10.23 12.51 17.21
CA SER A 144 10.97 12.22 15.97
C SER A 144 11.34 13.45 15.16
N LEU A 145 10.75 14.63 15.43
CA LEU A 145 10.94 15.82 14.58
C LEU A 145 12.41 16.20 14.37
N TYR A 146 13.26 16.00 15.38
CA TYR A 146 14.69 16.27 15.23
C TYR A 146 15.31 15.50 14.07
N PHE A 147 14.97 14.22 13.91
CA PHE A 147 15.44 13.37 12.81
C PHE A 147 14.65 13.63 11.52
N LEU A 148 13.32 13.74 11.63
CA LEU A 148 12.42 13.89 10.47
C LEU A 148 12.60 15.22 9.73
N GLN A 149 13.06 16.28 10.42
CA GLN A 149 13.31 17.60 9.83
C GLN A 149 14.80 17.89 9.61
N ASN A 150 15.69 16.91 9.84
CA ASN A 150 17.11 17.11 9.66
C ASN A 150 17.48 17.13 8.17
N GLU A 151 17.83 18.32 7.66
CA GLU A 151 18.23 18.52 6.26
C GLU A 151 19.45 17.70 5.83
N LYS A 152 20.25 17.18 6.78
CA LYS A 152 21.40 16.31 6.47
C LYS A 152 21.03 14.82 6.33
N GLU A 153 19.86 14.43 6.82
CA GLU A 153 19.37 13.03 6.87
C GLU A 153 18.11 12.85 6.01
N GLN A 154 17.98 13.63 4.92
CA GLN A 154 16.75 13.84 4.10
C GLN A 154 16.03 12.60 3.56
N ASN A 155 16.51 11.38 3.82
CA ASN A 155 15.82 10.16 3.43
C ASN A 155 14.95 9.62 4.57
N ILE A 156 13.74 10.16 4.70
CA ILE A 156 12.71 9.67 5.65
C ILE A 156 12.46 8.16 5.47
N GLU A 157 12.52 7.65 4.24
CA GLU A 157 12.34 6.21 3.97
C GLU A 157 13.42 5.36 4.62
N GLU A 158 14.67 5.82 4.54
CA GLU A 158 15.82 5.16 5.16
C GLU A 158 15.77 5.25 6.69
N LEU A 159 15.33 6.38 7.24
CA LEU A 159 15.12 6.54 8.67
C LEU A 159 14.11 5.50 9.19
N PHE A 160 12.92 5.44 8.59
CA PHE A 160 11.89 4.49 9.03
C PHE A 160 12.30 3.04 8.79
N GLU A 161 13.05 2.75 7.72
CA GLU A 161 13.60 1.40 7.47
C GLU A 161 14.59 0.98 8.56
N ASN A 162 15.49 1.88 8.98
CA ASN A 162 16.45 1.62 10.05
C ASN A 162 15.74 1.46 11.41
N GLU A 163 14.75 2.30 11.69
CA GLU A 163 13.91 2.16 12.88
C GLU A 163 13.15 0.85 12.90
N TRP A 164 12.61 0.41 11.76
CA TRP A 164 11.92 -0.87 11.64
C TRP A 164 12.85 -2.06 11.89
N LYS A 165 14.06 -2.04 11.32
CA LYS A 165 15.09 -3.06 11.60
C LYS A 165 15.41 -3.13 13.09
N ASN A 166 15.49 -1.99 13.77
CA ASN A 166 15.71 -1.94 15.22
C ASN A 166 14.50 -2.46 16.01
N ILE A 167 13.26 -2.19 15.59
CA ILE A 167 12.06 -2.78 16.19
C ILE A 167 12.10 -4.31 16.09
N GLN A 168 12.41 -4.84 14.91
CA GLN A 168 12.45 -6.29 14.67
C GLN A 168 13.59 -7.00 15.40
N LYS A 169 14.73 -6.33 15.58
CA LYS A 169 15.90 -6.91 16.23
C LYS A 169 15.85 -6.78 17.76
N ASP A 170 15.60 -5.58 18.25
CA ASP A 170 15.79 -5.22 19.67
C ASP A 170 14.46 -5.11 20.43
N ASN A 171 13.33 -5.40 19.78
CA ASN A 171 11.99 -5.25 20.35
C ASN A 171 11.74 -3.83 20.90
N ASN A 172 12.15 -2.80 20.16
CA ASN A 172 12.03 -1.41 20.60
C ASN A 172 10.58 -0.91 20.57
N GLN A 173 9.87 -1.10 21.68
CA GLN A 173 8.45 -0.77 21.82
C GLN A 173 8.18 0.74 21.76
N GLU A 174 9.09 1.56 22.25
CA GLU A 174 8.94 3.03 22.23
C GLU A 174 8.92 3.56 20.80
N VAL A 175 9.84 3.07 19.96
CA VAL A 175 9.89 3.42 18.53
C VAL A 175 8.65 2.90 17.80
N LEU A 176 8.16 1.71 18.15
CA LEU A 176 6.93 1.15 17.59
C LEU A 176 5.69 1.99 17.95
N SER A 177 5.54 2.39 19.21
CA SER A 177 4.43 3.23 19.66
C SER A 177 4.47 4.61 19.00
N ARG A 178 5.67 5.11 18.72
CA ARG A 178 5.87 6.32 17.93
C ARG A 178 5.44 6.17 16.47
N HIS A 179 5.72 5.04 15.83
CA HIS A 179 5.24 4.72 14.47
C HIS A 179 3.71 4.70 14.40
N ILE A 180 3.05 4.09 15.40
CA ILE A 180 1.58 4.14 15.54
C ILE A 180 1.09 5.59 15.60
N ASN A 181 1.74 6.42 16.41
CA ASN A 181 1.35 7.83 16.55
C ASN A 181 1.59 8.64 15.25
N ILE A 182 2.62 8.31 14.48
CA ILE A 182 2.88 8.89 13.15
C ILE A 182 1.78 8.49 12.15
N GLN A 183 1.26 7.27 12.18
CA GLN A 183 0.16 6.87 11.28
C GLN A 183 -1.11 7.71 11.51
N TYR A 184 -1.46 8.01 12.76
CA TYR A 184 -2.58 8.91 13.06
C TYR A 184 -2.32 10.35 12.59
N TYR A 185 -1.09 10.84 12.74
CA TYR A 185 -0.71 12.15 12.18
C TYR A 185 -0.89 12.20 10.67
N LEU A 186 -0.37 11.18 9.96
CA LEU A 186 -0.49 11.10 8.51
C LEU A 186 -1.95 11.02 8.08
N GLN A 187 -2.78 10.26 8.81
CA GLN A 187 -4.21 10.20 8.55
C GLN A 187 -4.89 11.58 8.63
N GLU A 188 -4.68 12.32 9.72
CA GLU A 188 -5.26 13.66 9.86
C GLU A 188 -4.74 14.63 8.80
N LEU A 189 -3.43 14.63 8.55
CA LEU A 189 -2.82 15.50 7.54
C LEU A 189 -3.40 15.22 6.14
N LEU A 190 -3.40 13.96 5.71
CA LEU A 190 -3.82 13.56 4.36
C LEU A 190 -5.32 13.76 4.15
N MET A 191 -6.14 13.64 5.20
CA MET A 191 -7.55 14.02 5.17
C MET A 191 -7.71 15.50 4.81
N ASN A 192 -7.08 16.39 5.57
CA ASN A 192 -7.20 17.84 5.37
C ASN A 192 -6.58 18.31 4.04
N VAL A 193 -5.47 17.70 3.63
CA VAL A 193 -4.87 17.90 2.30
C VAL A 193 -5.85 17.51 1.19
N SER A 194 -6.48 16.34 1.31
CA SER A 194 -7.44 15.86 0.31
C SER A 194 -8.63 16.81 0.20
N GLU A 195 -9.23 17.18 1.34
CA GLU A 195 -10.36 18.11 1.40
C GLU A 195 -10.02 19.48 0.82
N ARG A 196 -8.85 20.04 1.17
CA ARG A 196 -8.38 21.32 0.60
C ARG A 196 -8.31 21.25 -0.92
N VAL A 197 -7.65 20.23 -1.47
CA VAL A 197 -7.46 20.10 -2.92
C VAL A 197 -8.78 19.91 -3.64
N ILE A 198 -9.65 19.05 -3.10
CA ILE A 198 -10.95 18.74 -3.71
C ILE A 198 -11.84 19.99 -3.72
N ASN A 199 -11.92 20.73 -2.61
CA ASN A 199 -12.88 21.83 -2.47
C ASN A 199 -12.41 23.12 -3.14
N GLU A 200 -11.11 23.43 -3.13
CA GLU A 200 -10.61 24.74 -3.57
C GLU A 200 -10.02 24.74 -4.98
N TYR A 201 -9.59 23.58 -5.48
CA TYR A 201 -8.91 23.47 -6.77
C TYR A 201 -9.66 22.59 -7.78
N GLU A 202 -10.94 22.28 -7.53
CA GLU A 202 -11.75 21.38 -8.35
C GLU A 202 -11.68 21.68 -9.86
N SER A 203 -11.95 22.94 -10.22
CA SER A 203 -12.06 23.37 -11.62
C SER A 203 -10.72 23.39 -12.39
N LYS A 204 -9.60 23.30 -11.66
CA LYS A 204 -8.22 23.30 -12.16
C LYS A 204 -7.46 22.05 -11.75
N ASN A 205 -8.18 20.97 -11.44
CA ASN A 205 -7.56 19.71 -11.07
C ASN A 205 -7.36 18.77 -12.28
N LEU A 206 -6.14 18.28 -12.46
CA LEU A 206 -5.76 17.35 -13.53
C LEU A 206 -6.40 15.97 -13.36
N TYR A 207 -6.71 15.53 -12.13
CA TYR A 207 -7.49 14.31 -11.92
C TYR A 207 -8.93 14.48 -12.40
N ALA A 208 -9.52 15.67 -12.25
CA ALA A 208 -10.86 15.97 -12.78
C ALA A 208 -10.88 15.90 -14.32
N VAL A 209 -9.90 16.54 -14.97
CA VAL A 209 -9.77 16.51 -16.44
C VAL A 209 -9.48 15.09 -16.95
N LEU A 210 -8.61 14.34 -16.26
CA LEU A 210 -8.34 12.94 -16.56
C LEU A 210 -9.63 12.11 -16.47
N ALA A 211 -10.37 12.22 -15.36
CA ALA A 211 -11.58 11.45 -15.12
C ALA A 211 -12.68 11.77 -16.15
N ASP A 212 -12.88 13.04 -16.49
CA ASP A 212 -13.79 13.47 -17.56
C ASP A 212 -13.46 12.83 -18.91
N LYS A 213 -12.19 12.91 -19.33
CA LYS A 213 -11.76 12.33 -20.61
C LYS A 213 -11.91 10.81 -20.63
N LEU A 214 -11.53 10.11 -19.56
CA LEU A 214 -11.68 8.66 -19.47
C LEU A 214 -13.15 8.23 -19.41
N GLN A 215 -14.00 8.99 -18.73
CA GLN A 215 -15.44 8.74 -18.70
C GLN A 215 -16.05 8.85 -20.10
N LYS A 216 -15.67 9.86 -20.88
CA LYS A 216 -16.12 10.01 -22.28
C LYS A 216 -15.68 8.83 -23.14
N LYS A 217 -14.41 8.39 -23.01
CA LYS A 217 -13.89 7.20 -23.71
C LYS A 217 -14.63 5.93 -23.31
N TYR A 218 -14.94 5.76 -22.02
CA TYR A 218 -15.78 4.67 -21.53
C TYR A 218 -17.16 4.69 -22.18
N ALA A 219 -17.87 5.82 -22.09
CA ALA A 219 -19.20 6.00 -22.64
C ALA A 219 -19.26 5.74 -24.15
N SER A 220 -18.27 6.19 -24.92
CA SER A 220 -18.21 5.95 -26.36
C SER A 220 -17.81 4.51 -26.74
N SER A 221 -17.25 3.74 -25.80
CA SER A 221 -16.77 2.38 -26.07
C SER A 221 -17.84 1.30 -25.96
N PHE A 222 -19.03 1.64 -25.44
CA PHE A 222 -20.12 0.69 -25.28
C PHE A 222 -20.58 0.13 -26.62
N LYS A 223 -20.58 -1.20 -26.72
CA LYS A 223 -21.15 -1.93 -27.86
C LYS A 223 -21.96 -3.09 -27.33
N SER A 224 -23.18 -3.25 -27.85
CA SER A 224 -24.02 -4.42 -27.61
C SER A 224 -23.95 -5.33 -28.82
N ILE A 225 -23.41 -6.53 -28.66
CA ILE A 225 -23.31 -7.55 -29.72
C ILE A 225 -23.92 -8.83 -29.16
N ASP A 226 -24.98 -9.33 -29.82
CA ASP A 226 -25.65 -10.60 -29.46
C ASP A 226 -26.06 -10.71 -27.97
N GLY A 227 -26.50 -9.60 -27.38
CA GLY A 227 -26.91 -9.52 -25.98
C GLY A 227 -25.75 -9.40 -24.98
N SER A 228 -24.49 -9.44 -25.43
CA SER A 228 -23.31 -9.13 -24.62
C SER A 228 -22.93 -7.66 -24.76
N THR A 229 -22.68 -7.01 -23.62
CA THR A 229 -22.20 -5.62 -23.59
C THR A 229 -20.69 -5.62 -23.42
N THR A 230 -20.00 -5.00 -24.37
CA THR A 230 -18.55 -4.76 -24.30
C THR A 230 -18.30 -3.29 -24.04
N SER A 231 -17.26 -2.99 -23.27
CA SER A 231 -16.80 -1.63 -23.00
C SER A 231 -15.33 -1.64 -22.60
N LYS A 232 -14.66 -0.49 -22.72
CA LYS A 232 -13.37 -0.26 -22.07
C LYS A 232 -13.56 -0.25 -20.55
N LYS A 233 -12.52 -0.63 -19.82
CA LYS A 233 -12.43 -0.54 -18.36
C LYS A 233 -11.02 -0.10 -18.00
N PHE A 234 -10.90 0.72 -16.96
CA PHE A 234 -9.62 1.32 -16.56
C PHE A 234 -9.16 0.80 -15.20
N ALA A 235 -7.88 0.48 -15.06
CA ALA A 235 -7.27 0.20 -13.76
C ALA A 235 -6.44 1.39 -13.30
N PHE A 236 -6.59 1.75 -12.03
CA PHE A 236 -5.80 2.75 -11.35
C PHE A 236 -5.06 2.09 -10.20
N VAL A 237 -3.74 2.23 -10.15
CA VAL A 237 -2.91 1.88 -8.99
C VAL A 237 -2.41 3.20 -8.42
N SER A 238 -2.68 3.47 -7.15
CA SER A 238 -2.22 4.69 -6.50
C SER A 238 -1.43 4.34 -5.25
N PHE A 239 -0.19 4.79 -5.22
CA PHE A 239 0.66 4.74 -4.03
C PHE A 239 0.44 5.94 -3.11
N ASN A 240 -0.47 6.84 -3.50
CA ASN A 240 -0.88 7.98 -2.71
C ASN A 240 -1.92 7.56 -1.69
N GLN A 241 -1.72 8.07 -0.49
CA GLN A 241 -2.58 7.82 0.67
C GLN A 241 -3.68 8.89 0.83
N ASP A 242 -3.69 9.89 -0.06
CA ASP A 242 -4.79 10.84 -0.24
C ASP A 242 -5.99 10.21 -0.99
N THR A 243 -7.13 10.91 -1.02
CA THR A 243 -8.36 10.48 -1.72
C THR A 243 -8.69 11.33 -2.96
N ILE A 244 -7.74 12.11 -3.47
CA ILE A 244 -8.01 13.09 -4.54
C ILE A 244 -8.38 12.37 -5.84
N LEU A 245 -7.62 11.34 -6.22
CA LEU A 245 -7.92 10.51 -7.40
C LEU A 245 -9.29 9.83 -7.26
N GLU A 246 -9.55 9.20 -6.11
CA GLU A 246 -10.81 8.50 -5.85
C GLU A 246 -12.02 9.41 -5.99
N TYR A 247 -11.95 10.61 -5.42
CA TYR A 247 -13.02 11.60 -5.50
C TYR A 247 -13.39 11.89 -6.95
N PHE A 248 -12.43 12.33 -7.76
CA PHE A 248 -12.71 12.72 -9.15
C PHE A 248 -13.13 11.53 -10.03
N VAL A 249 -12.48 10.37 -9.89
CA VAL A 249 -12.87 9.19 -10.67
C VAL A 249 -14.28 8.73 -10.27
N SER A 250 -14.61 8.72 -8.98
CA SER A 250 -15.93 8.34 -8.49
C SER A 250 -17.02 9.29 -9.01
N GLU A 251 -16.77 10.60 -8.94
CA GLU A 251 -17.72 11.65 -9.31
C GLU A 251 -18.02 11.62 -10.82
N TYR A 252 -16.99 11.67 -11.67
CA TYR A 252 -17.19 11.73 -13.12
C TYR A 252 -17.84 10.45 -13.67
N PHE A 253 -17.43 9.28 -13.20
CA PHE A 253 -18.03 8.01 -13.62
C PHE A 253 -19.39 7.72 -12.93
N LYS A 254 -19.83 8.56 -11.99
CA LYS A 254 -21.07 8.39 -11.20
C LYS A 254 -21.13 7.04 -10.50
N LYS A 255 -20.01 6.65 -9.89
CA LYS A 255 -19.83 5.35 -9.21
C LYS A 255 -19.28 5.61 -7.80
N PRO A 256 -20.16 5.72 -6.79
CA PRO A 256 -19.73 6.06 -5.44
C PRO A 256 -18.88 4.94 -4.83
N LEU A 257 -17.87 5.33 -4.06
CA LEU A 257 -17.02 4.42 -3.27
C LEU A 257 -17.47 4.48 -1.80
N GLN A 258 -18.42 3.63 -1.42
CA GLN A 258 -19.08 3.67 -0.11
C GLN A 258 -18.55 2.63 0.88
N LYS A 259 -17.90 1.59 0.36
CA LYS A 259 -17.22 0.51 1.10
C LYS A 259 -15.95 0.07 0.35
N ILE A 260 -15.10 -0.68 1.04
CA ILE A 260 -13.81 -1.13 0.51
C ILE A 260 -13.98 -1.94 -0.79
N GLU A 261 -15.00 -2.78 -0.89
CA GLU A 261 -15.24 -3.63 -2.07
C GLU A 261 -15.55 -2.84 -3.33
N ASP A 262 -16.08 -1.62 -3.21
CA ASP A 262 -16.45 -0.78 -4.35
C ASP A 262 -15.24 -0.39 -5.20
N TYR A 263 -14.04 -0.39 -4.60
CA TYR A 263 -12.79 -0.09 -5.29
C TYR A 263 -12.43 -1.12 -6.38
N VAL A 264 -12.91 -2.36 -6.28
CA VAL A 264 -12.46 -3.47 -7.14
C VAL A 264 -13.61 -4.30 -7.73
N GLN A 265 -14.75 -3.68 -8.04
CA GLN A 265 -15.86 -4.32 -8.75
C GLN A 265 -15.53 -4.51 -10.25
N VAL A 266 -14.72 -5.54 -10.55
CA VAL A 266 -14.06 -5.74 -11.86
C VAL A 266 -14.99 -5.87 -13.06
N ASN A 267 -16.26 -6.22 -12.86
CA ASN A 267 -17.26 -6.35 -13.92
C ASN A 267 -18.28 -5.19 -13.88
N ASP A 268 -18.71 -4.79 -12.69
CA ASP A 268 -19.83 -3.85 -12.49
C ASP A 268 -19.41 -2.37 -12.50
N SER A 269 -18.11 -2.12 -12.32
CA SER A 269 -17.54 -0.76 -12.33
C SER A 269 -16.81 -0.49 -13.65
N PRO A 270 -16.89 0.73 -14.20
CA PRO A 270 -16.03 1.19 -15.31
C PRO A 270 -14.54 1.18 -14.95
N PHE A 271 -14.21 1.21 -13.66
CA PHE A 271 -12.84 1.29 -13.19
C PHE A 271 -12.59 0.42 -11.95
N CYS A 272 -11.32 0.15 -11.68
CA CYS A 272 -10.86 -0.35 -10.40
C CYS A 272 -9.75 0.55 -9.86
N ILE A 273 -9.72 0.77 -8.55
CA ILE A 273 -8.69 1.52 -7.84
C ILE A 273 -7.99 0.60 -6.84
N PHE A 274 -6.71 0.37 -7.04
CA PHE A 274 -5.84 -0.39 -6.15
C PHE A 274 -4.97 0.57 -5.36
N LYS A 275 -4.96 0.43 -4.03
CA LYS A 275 -4.21 1.30 -3.10
C LYS A 275 -3.25 0.46 -2.26
N PRO A 276 -2.07 0.09 -2.81
CA PRO A 276 -1.12 -0.78 -2.11
C PRO A 276 -0.70 -0.26 -0.73
N HIS A 277 -0.59 1.06 -0.56
CA HIS A 277 -0.19 1.71 0.70
C HIS A 277 -1.36 2.10 1.62
N GLY A 278 -2.59 1.71 1.24
CA GLY A 278 -3.82 2.13 1.89
C GLY A 278 -4.24 3.56 1.55
N SER A 279 -5.14 4.12 2.34
CA SER A 279 -5.67 5.48 2.18
C SER A 279 -6.04 6.04 3.54
N TRP A 280 -6.04 7.37 3.72
CA TRP A 280 -6.35 7.99 5.01
C TRP A 280 -7.74 7.62 5.50
N ASN A 281 -8.68 7.42 4.57
CA ASN A 281 -10.05 7.05 4.88
C ASN A 281 -10.25 5.53 5.04
N TRP A 282 -9.18 4.73 5.15
CA TRP A 282 -9.26 3.30 5.44
C TRP A 282 -8.83 3.02 6.88
N GLY A 283 -9.56 2.16 7.58
CA GLY A 283 -9.16 1.73 8.91
C GLY A 283 -9.91 0.53 9.44
N TRP A 284 -9.39 -0.02 10.53
CA TRP A 284 -10.07 -1.05 11.32
C TRP A 284 -10.80 -0.40 12.47
N LYS A 285 -12.12 -0.58 12.52
CA LYS A 285 -12.95 0.04 13.57
C LYS A 285 -12.67 -0.61 14.92
N PHE A 286 -12.47 0.21 15.95
CA PHE A 286 -12.42 -0.32 17.31
C PHE A 286 -13.84 -0.70 17.79
N PRO A 287 -14.03 -1.91 18.36
CA PRO A 287 -15.31 -2.33 18.90
C PRO A 287 -15.71 -1.56 20.17
N ASP A 288 -14.73 -1.07 20.95
CA ASP A 288 -14.93 -0.32 22.18
C ASP A 288 -13.98 0.88 22.28
N ILE A 289 -14.50 2.07 21.94
CA ILE A 289 -13.74 3.33 22.01
C ILE A 289 -13.75 3.97 23.39
N SER A 290 -14.55 3.47 24.34
CA SER A 290 -14.70 4.09 25.67
C SER A 290 -13.39 4.05 26.47
N ARG A 291 -12.53 3.08 26.15
CA ARG A 291 -11.21 2.88 26.76
C ARG A 291 -10.20 3.96 26.40
N PHE A 292 -10.45 4.74 25.34
CA PHE A 292 -9.48 5.69 24.80
C PHE A 292 -9.60 7.10 25.36
N GLU A 293 -10.52 7.33 26.31
CA GLU A 293 -10.70 8.62 26.99
C GLU A 293 -10.87 9.81 26.04
N GLY A 294 -11.45 9.56 24.85
CA GLY A 294 -11.69 10.58 23.82
C GLY A 294 -10.49 10.88 22.90
N ASN A 295 -9.32 10.28 23.10
CA ASN A 295 -8.17 10.44 22.19
C ASN A 295 -7.38 9.14 22.01
N THR A 296 -7.82 8.33 21.06
CA THR A 296 -7.23 7.03 20.69
C THR A 296 -5.73 7.10 20.43
N SER A 297 -5.28 8.07 19.61
CA SER A 297 -3.86 8.19 19.27
C SER A 297 -2.96 8.49 20.47
N SER A 298 -3.45 9.30 21.43
CA SER A 298 -2.70 9.65 22.64
C SER A 298 -2.71 8.50 23.62
N TRP A 299 -3.88 7.87 23.81
CA TRP A 299 -4.01 6.73 24.71
C TRP A 299 -3.11 5.57 24.29
N LEU A 300 -3.10 5.20 22.99
CA LEU A 300 -2.25 4.12 22.47
C LEU A 300 -0.77 4.41 22.69
N TYR A 301 -0.36 5.66 22.50
CA TYR A 301 1.02 6.11 22.67
C TYR A 301 1.45 6.12 24.15
N GLU A 302 0.64 6.71 25.02
CA GLU A 302 0.94 6.84 26.46
C GLU A 302 0.96 5.48 27.18
N ASN A 303 0.18 4.51 26.70
CA ASN A 303 0.16 3.15 27.22
C ASN A 303 1.17 2.22 26.54
N ASN A 304 2.04 2.75 25.66
CA ASN A 304 3.06 2.00 24.92
C ASN A 304 2.49 0.74 24.25
N ILE A 305 1.33 0.89 23.60
CA ILE A 305 0.63 -0.22 22.94
C ILE A 305 1.38 -0.59 21.65
N ASN A 306 1.50 -1.89 21.39
CA ASN A 306 2.15 -2.44 20.20
C ASN A 306 1.13 -3.02 19.20
N PHE A 307 1.57 -3.33 17.98
CA PHE A 307 0.69 -3.83 16.93
C PHE A 307 -0.01 -5.13 17.32
N CYS A 308 0.68 -6.07 17.98
CA CYS A 308 0.05 -7.32 18.43
C CYS A 308 -1.16 -7.05 19.33
N ARG A 309 -1.02 -6.13 20.30
CA ARG A 309 -2.11 -5.73 21.20
C ARG A 309 -3.20 -4.96 20.46
N ILE A 310 -2.85 -4.08 19.52
CA ILE A 310 -3.86 -3.40 18.69
C ILE A 310 -4.69 -4.44 17.93
N PHE A 311 -4.02 -5.35 17.22
CA PHE A 311 -4.68 -6.28 16.31
C PHE A 311 -5.45 -7.37 17.04
N PHE A 312 -4.89 -7.90 18.12
CA PHE A 312 -5.37 -9.14 18.75
C PHE A 312 -5.87 -8.97 20.20
N GLU A 313 -5.91 -7.73 20.72
CA GLU A 313 -6.59 -7.42 21.99
C GLU A 313 -7.61 -6.27 21.84
N LEU A 314 -7.29 -5.22 21.07
CA LEU A 314 -8.13 -4.01 20.98
C LEU A 314 -9.13 -4.06 19.82
N LEU A 315 -8.72 -4.53 18.64
CA LEU A 315 -9.60 -4.65 17.47
C LEU A 315 -10.45 -5.93 17.50
N GLY A 316 -9.90 -7.01 18.04
CA GLY A 316 -10.56 -8.31 18.17
C GLY A 316 -9.56 -9.34 18.72
N ASP A 317 -9.93 -10.61 18.71
CA ASP A 317 -9.00 -11.69 19.09
C ASP A 317 -8.16 -12.18 17.89
N TYR A 318 -7.08 -12.90 18.19
CA TYR A 318 -6.17 -13.44 17.18
C TYR A 318 -6.80 -14.43 16.19
N LYS A 319 -7.89 -15.12 16.56
CA LYS A 319 -8.55 -16.04 15.62
C LYS A 319 -9.27 -15.26 14.54
N ASN A 320 -9.92 -14.18 14.96
CA ASN A 320 -10.77 -13.34 14.15
C ASN A 320 -9.98 -12.28 13.37
N MET A 321 -8.88 -11.77 13.89
CA MET A 321 -8.16 -10.65 13.29
C MET A 321 -6.92 -11.06 12.50
N THR A 322 -6.64 -12.35 12.36
CA THR A 322 -5.57 -12.86 11.48
C THR A 322 -6.14 -13.24 10.12
N ASP A 323 -5.53 -12.77 9.04
CA ASP A 323 -5.87 -13.20 7.68
C ASP A 323 -5.25 -14.57 7.37
N TRP A 324 -6.02 -15.62 7.56
CA TRP A 324 -5.55 -16.99 7.30
C TRP A 324 -5.37 -17.30 5.80
N ASN A 325 -5.85 -16.44 4.90
CA ASN A 325 -5.63 -16.59 3.47
C ASN A 325 -4.37 -15.88 2.95
N SER A 326 -3.77 -14.98 3.75
CA SER A 326 -2.67 -14.13 3.27
C SER A 326 -1.41 -14.91 2.92
N TRP A 327 -1.12 -16.00 3.63
CA TRP A 327 0.14 -16.73 3.50
C TRP A 327 0.55 -17.04 2.07
N GLY A 328 -0.33 -17.73 1.32
CA GLY A 328 -0.03 -18.16 -0.05
C GLY A 328 0.05 -17.01 -1.05
N ILE A 329 -0.56 -15.87 -0.73
CA ILE A 329 -0.67 -14.71 -1.61
C ILE A 329 0.47 -13.73 -1.32
N GLU A 330 0.75 -13.43 -0.06
CA GLU A 330 1.89 -12.63 0.37
C GLU A 330 3.23 -13.31 0.01
N ALA A 331 3.30 -14.64 0.05
CA ALA A 331 4.45 -15.38 -0.45
C ALA A 331 4.79 -15.00 -1.91
N ARG A 332 3.80 -14.72 -2.76
CA ARG A 332 4.02 -14.38 -4.18
C ARG A 332 4.70 -13.04 -4.39
N ILE A 333 4.54 -12.13 -3.43
CA ILE A 333 5.15 -10.80 -3.49
C ILE A 333 6.45 -10.73 -2.69
N SER A 334 6.72 -11.67 -1.78
CA SER A 334 8.00 -11.75 -1.04
C SER A 334 9.17 -12.21 -1.92
N LYS A 335 10.39 -11.73 -1.62
CA LYS A 335 11.62 -12.07 -2.35
C LYS A 335 11.93 -13.57 -2.39
N HIS A 336 11.68 -14.28 -1.28
CA HIS A 336 12.03 -15.70 -1.12
C HIS A 336 10.84 -16.66 -1.18
N GLY A 337 9.63 -16.19 -1.53
CA GLY A 337 8.43 -17.04 -1.45
C GLY A 337 8.01 -17.37 -0.01
N LEU A 338 8.43 -16.56 0.95
CA LEU A 338 8.12 -16.68 2.36
C LEU A 338 6.91 -15.78 2.67
N GLY A 339 5.73 -16.38 2.81
CA GLY A 339 4.52 -15.67 3.21
C GLY A 339 4.44 -15.50 4.72
N LYS A 340 3.64 -14.54 5.17
CA LYS A 340 3.27 -14.39 6.58
C LYS A 340 1.76 -14.19 6.69
N HIS A 341 1.25 -14.42 7.89
CA HIS A 341 -0.10 -14.02 8.25
C HIS A 341 -0.06 -12.61 8.83
N THR A 342 -1.00 -11.76 8.42
CA THR A 342 -1.10 -10.36 8.84
C THR A 342 -2.48 -10.10 9.42
N ILE A 343 -2.74 -8.86 9.85
CA ILE A 343 -4.08 -8.44 10.25
C ILE A 343 -5.10 -8.67 9.10
N ASP A 344 -6.31 -9.09 9.43
CA ASP A 344 -7.40 -9.31 8.48
C ASP A 344 -7.80 -8.01 7.77
N LYS A 345 -7.27 -7.84 6.55
CA LYS A 345 -7.53 -6.69 5.69
C LYS A 345 -8.94 -6.72 5.09
N SER A 346 -9.66 -7.85 5.15
CA SER A 346 -11.07 -7.91 4.74
C SER A 346 -12.01 -7.18 5.71
N LYS A 347 -11.52 -6.87 6.92
CA LYS A 347 -12.25 -6.09 7.93
C LYS A 347 -12.01 -4.59 7.86
N LEU A 348 -11.32 -4.12 6.81
CA LEU A 348 -11.18 -2.70 6.58
C LEU A 348 -12.54 -2.06 6.30
N GLU A 349 -12.72 -0.87 6.82
CA GLU A 349 -13.88 -0.03 6.58
C GLU A 349 -13.44 1.32 6.02
N LEU A 350 -14.37 1.98 5.29
CA LEU A 350 -14.20 3.39 4.94
C LEU A 350 -14.63 4.27 6.11
N ILE A 351 -13.72 5.13 6.55
CA ILE A 351 -13.93 6.14 7.58
C ILE A 351 -14.79 7.26 6.99
N LYS A 352 -15.89 7.59 7.66
CA LYS A 352 -16.85 8.63 7.28
C LYS A 352 -16.96 9.67 8.40
N ASP A 353 -17.45 10.87 8.06
CA ASP A 353 -17.91 11.89 9.02
C ASP A 353 -16.86 12.29 10.09
N ASN A 354 -15.58 12.41 9.72
CA ASN A 354 -14.48 12.78 10.62
C ASN A 354 -14.31 11.86 11.85
N LYS A 355 -14.75 10.60 11.76
CA LYS A 355 -14.64 9.60 12.84
C LYS A 355 -13.28 8.92 12.92
N CYS A 356 -12.20 9.58 12.49
CA CYS A 356 -10.85 8.99 12.44
C CYS A 356 -10.40 8.40 13.78
N SER A 357 -10.81 8.99 14.92
CA SER A 357 -10.50 8.47 16.25
C SER A 357 -11.14 7.11 16.58
N GLU A 358 -12.19 6.70 15.87
CA GLU A 358 -12.85 5.39 16.08
C GLU A 358 -12.12 4.24 15.39
N PHE A 359 -11.06 4.52 14.62
CA PHE A 359 -10.39 3.54 13.76
C PHE A 359 -8.88 3.52 14.02
N TYR A 360 -8.30 2.34 13.84
CA TYR A 360 -6.87 2.22 13.62
C TYR A 360 -6.56 2.46 12.12
N PRO A 361 -5.66 3.40 11.76
CA PRO A 361 -5.41 3.77 10.37
C PRO A 361 -4.77 2.64 9.54
N ALA A 362 -5.29 2.40 8.34
CA ALA A 362 -4.69 1.48 7.38
C ALA A 362 -3.72 2.21 6.44
N LEU A 363 -2.64 2.75 7.02
CA LEU A 363 -1.62 3.53 6.32
C LEU A 363 -0.23 2.93 6.53
N LEU A 364 0.48 2.63 5.44
CA LEU A 364 1.90 2.28 5.53
C LEU A 364 2.77 3.52 5.76
N LEU A 365 3.74 3.42 6.66
CA LEU A 365 4.80 4.42 6.75
C LEU A 365 5.71 4.34 5.52
N PRO A 366 6.28 5.46 5.06
CA PRO A 366 7.20 5.47 3.94
C PRO A 366 8.52 4.86 4.37
N HIS A 367 8.75 3.57 4.11
CA HIS A 367 10.05 2.90 4.19
C HIS A 367 10.25 2.08 2.90
N ARG A 368 11.49 1.74 2.53
CA ARG A 368 11.79 1.20 1.18
C ARG A 368 11.31 -0.23 0.99
N ASP A 369 11.62 -1.11 1.95
CA ASP A 369 11.25 -2.54 1.91
C ASP A 369 9.80 -2.75 2.39
N LYS A 370 8.84 -2.34 1.56
CA LYS A 370 7.42 -2.68 1.74
C LYS A 370 7.12 -4.01 1.07
N ASP A 371 7.51 -5.10 1.72
CA ASP A 371 7.11 -6.46 1.32
C ASP A 371 5.63 -6.77 1.63
N GLU A 372 4.83 -5.74 1.92
CA GLU A 372 3.44 -5.85 2.31
C GLU A 372 2.59 -4.73 1.66
N PHE A 373 1.35 -5.07 1.33
CA PHE A 373 0.32 -4.11 0.96
C PHE A 373 -0.76 -4.02 2.04
N SER A 374 -1.29 -2.81 2.28
CA SER A 374 -2.41 -2.59 3.20
C SER A 374 -3.77 -2.97 2.61
N MET A 375 -3.88 -3.10 1.28
CA MET A 375 -5.14 -3.43 0.64
C MET A 375 -5.58 -4.88 0.91
N PRO A 376 -6.90 -5.16 0.91
CA PRO A 376 -7.42 -6.52 1.06
C PRO A 376 -6.86 -7.48 0.01
N ILE A 377 -6.76 -8.77 0.38
CA ILE A 377 -6.31 -9.82 -0.53
C ILE A 377 -7.13 -9.85 -1.82
N LYS A 378 -8.46 -9.65 -1.74
CA LYS A 378 -9.33 -9.60 -2.92
C LYS A 378 -8.85 -8.51 -3.91
N HIS A 379 -8.37 -7.37 -3.41
CA HIS A 379 -7.86 -6.30 -4.25
C HIS A 379 -6.55 -6.72 -4.93
N LEU A 380 -5.64 -7.38 -4.20
CA LEU A 380 -4.39 -7.90 -4.76
C LEU A 380 -4.62 -8.97 -5.85
N LEU A 381 -5.60 -9.84 -5.64
CA LEU A 381 -5.99 -10.85 -6.63
C LEU A 381 -6.57 -10.18 -7.89
N ASN A 382 -7.49 -9.24 -7.73
CA ASN A 382 -8.05 -8.49 -8.85
C ASN A 382 -6.98 -7.65 -9.58
N LEU A 383 -6.02 -7.07 -8.86
CA LEU A 383 -4.85 -6.39 -9.45
C LEU A 383 -4.04 -7.37 -10.31
N THR A 384 -3.75 -8.55 -9.78
CA THR A 384 -2.99 -9.59 -10.50
C THR A 384 -3.70 -10.00 -11.79
N SER A 385 -5.01 -10.21 -11.74
CA SER A 385 -5.83 -10.50 -12.92
C SER A 385 -5.85 -9.36 -13.94
N TYR A 386 -5.83 -8.09 -13.51
CA TYR A 386 -5.64 -6.94 -14.40
C TYR A 386 -4.26 -6.95 -15.06
N LEU A 387 -3.20 -7.23 -14.30
CA LEU A 387 -1.83 -7.28 -14.82
C LEU A 387 -1.67 -8.30 -15.95
N HIS A 388 -2.42 -9.42 -15.93
CA HIS A 388 -2.42 -10.40 -17.03
C HIS A 388 -3.01 -9.89 -18.35
N ASN A 389 -3.76 -8.79 -18.34
CA ASN A 389 -4.54 -8.31 -19.47
C ASN A 389 -4.12 -6.93 -19.98
N ILE A 390 -3.37 -6.18 -19.20
CA ILE A 390 -2.93 -4.84 -19.59
C ILE A 390 -1.90 -4.88 -20.73
N GLU A 391 -2.04 -3.91 -21.63
CA GLU A 391 -1.14 -3.71 -22.78
C GLU A 391 -0.38 -2.39 -22.65
N THR A 392 -1.02 -1.38 -22.06
CA THR A 392 -0.44 -0.05 -21.84
C THR A 392 -0.41 0.28 -20.36
N VAL A 393 0.78 0.63 -19.87
CA VAL A 393 0.98 1.19 -18.52
C VAL A 393 1.33 2.67 -18.63
N ILE A 394 0.62 3.50 -17.88
CA ILE A 394 0.84 4.95 -17.79
C ILE A 394 1.29 5.26 -16.37
N ILE A 395 2.48 5.84 -16.22
CA ILE A 395 3.11 6.10 -14.93
C ILE A 395 3.13 7.61 -14.71
N ILE A 396 2.53 8.10 -13.63
CA ILE A 396 2.34 9.53 -13.38
C ILE A 396 2.87 9.89 -12.00
N GLY A 397 3.95 10.69 -11.96
CA GLY A 397 4.55 11.19 -10.71
C GLY A 397 4.99 10.10 -9.73
N TRP A 398 5.27 8.89 -10.24
CA TRP A 398 5.68 7.71 -9.48
C TRP A 398 7.13 7.37 -9.79
N LYS A 399 7.97 7.24 -8.76
CA LYS A 399 9.40 6.97 -8.89
C LYS A 399 9.72 5.53 -9.29
N GLY A 400 8.77 4.60 -9.14
CA GLY A 400 8.98 3.19 -9.48
C GLY A 400 9.76 2.39 -8.45
N ASN A 401 9.92 2.84 -7.20
CA ASN A 401 10.83 2.22 -6.22
C ASN A 401 10.18 1.13 -5.33
N GLU A 402 8.91 0.78 -5.57
CA GLU A 402 8.17 -0.19 -4.77
C GLU A 402 8.45 -1.62 -5.24
N GLU A 403 9.44 -2.25 -4.60
CA GLU A 403 9.96 -3.55 -5.03
C GLU A 403 8.89 -4.64 -5.11
N ALA A 404 8.01 -4.76 -4.10
CA ALA A 404 6.95 -5.75 -4.08
C ALA A 404 5.98 -5.62 -5.26
N PHE A 405 5.60 -4.39 -5.60
CA PHE A 405 4.74 -4.14 -6.76
C PHE A 405 5.50 -4.37 -8.07
N ASN A 406 6.75 -3.96 -8.16
CA ASN A 406 7.60 -4.21 -9.34
C ASN A 406 7.76 -5.70 -9.62
N ARG A 407 7.99 -6.54 -8.59
CA ARG A 407 8.05 -8.00 -8.73
C ARG A 407 6.75 -8.54 -9.34
N LEU A 408 5.60 -8.06 -8.89
CA LEU A 408 4.30 -8.44 -9.45
C LEU A 408 4.13 -7.95 -10.90
N LEU A 409 4.43 -6.68 -11.17
CA LEU A 409 4.33 -6.06 -12.50
C LEU A 409 5.21 -6.78 -13.55
N PHE A 410 6.46 -7.09 -13.20
CA PHE A 410 7.40 -7.75 -14.11
C PHE A 410 6.98 -9.19 -14.40
N LYS A 411 6.49 -9.90 -13.39
CA LYS A 411 6.09 -11.30 -13.49
C LYS A 411 4.78 -11.49 -14.24
N GLU A 412 3.76 -10.70 -13.89
CA GLU A 412 2.38 -10.90 -14.32
C GLU A 412 2.01 -10.02 -15.53
N GLY A 413 2.64 -8.85 -15.67
CA GLY A 413 2.39 -7.87 -16.73
C GLY A 413 2.82 -8.29 -18.13
N ARG A 414 2.83 -9.58 -18.51
CA ARG A 414 3.51 -10.10 -19.71
C ARG A 414 3.01 -9.54 -21.05
N LYS A 415 1.78 -9.01 -21.09
CA LYS A 415 1.18 -8.41 -22.29
C LYS A 415 1.50 -6.93 -22.48
N ILE A 416 2.12 -6.28 -21.49
CA ILE A 416 2.49 -4.87 -21.61
C ILE A 416 3.45 -4.72 -22.77
N ASN A 417 2.99 -3.99 -23.78
CA ASN A 417 3.72 -3.70 -25.00
C ASN A 417 4.00 -2.20 -25.16
N LYS A 418 3.43 -1.35 -24.29
CA LYS A 418 3.58 0.11 -24.27
C LYS A 418 3.69 0.65 -22.85
N VAL A 419 4.64 1.56 -22.64
CA VAL A 419 4.84 2.27 -21.36
C VAL A 419 4.93 3.76 -21.62
N ILE A 420 4.16 4.54 -20.88
CA ILE A 420 4.14 6.00 -20.92
C ILE A 420 4.61 6.51 -19.57
N ILE A 421 5.72 7.23 -19.55
CA ILE A 421 6.28 7.85 -18.34
C ILE A 421 5.89 9.33 -18.34
N VAL A 422 5.23 9.78 -17.29
CA VAL A 422 4.75 11.14 -17.10
C VAL A 422 5.39 11.66 -15.81
N ASP A 423 6.63 12.13 -15.96
CA ASP A 423 7.46 12.57 -14.85
C ASP A 423 8.53 13.57 -15.36
N PRO A 424 8.82 14.65 -14.62
CA PRO A 424 9.88 15.59 -15.01
C PRO A 424 11.27 14.95 -14.99
N ASN A 425 11.47 13.88 -14.22
CA ASN A 425 12.74 13.17 -14.05
C ASN A 425 12.59 11.69 -14.43
N PRO A 426 12.36 11.37 -15.73
CA PRO A 426 11.99 10.02 -16.16
C PRO A 426 13.11 8.99 -15.97
N GLU A 427 14.37 9.41 -15.81
CA GLU A 427 15.51 8.50 -15.72
C GLU A 427 15.47 7.61 -14.46
N ILE A 428 15.00 8.14 -13.33
CA ILE A 428 14.84 7.35 -12.10
C ILE A 428 13.78 6.25 -12.32
N VAL A 429 12.67 6.62 -12.95
CA VAL A 429 11.60 5.67 -13.30
C VAL A 429 12.10 4.60 -14.26
N LYS A 430 12.89 5.00 -15.28
CA LYS A 430 13.47 4.07 -16.26
C LYS A 430 14.44 3.09 -15.61
N GLU A 431 15.27 3.54 -14.68
CA GLU A 431 16.21 2.66 -13.99
C GLU A 431 15.47 1.64 -13.12
N ASN A 432 14.50 2.09 -12.32
CA ASN A 432 13.74 1.20 -11.46
C ASN A 432 12.86 0.20 -12.25
N LEU A 433 12.39 0.59 -13.43
CA LEU A 433 11.56 -0.26 -14.30
C LEU A 433 12.35 -0.89 -15.45
N LYS A 434 13.68 -0.89 -15.38
CA LYS A 434 14.56 -1.44 -16.42
C LYS A 434 14.19 -2.86 -16.86
N PRO A 435 13.83 -3.81 -15.98
CA PRO A 435 13.38 -5.15 -16.41
C PRO A 435 12.14 -5.13 -17.30
N LEU A 436 11.18 -4.24 -17.01
CA LEU A 436 9.97 -4.04 -17.82
C LEU A 436 10.30 -3.36 -19.15
N LEU A 437 11.14 -2.33 -19.15
CA LEU A 437 11.44 -1.55 -20.35
C LEU A 437 12.32 -2.33 -21.33
N ALA A 438 13.20 -3.20 -20.84
CA ALA A 438 14.12 -3.99 -21.65
C ALA A 438 13.42 -4.95 -22.64
N ARG A 439 12.16 -5.34 -22.37
CA ARG A 439 11.37 -6.20 -23.27
C ARG A 439 10.53 -5.44 -24.30
N LEU A 440 10.52 -4.10 -24.26
CA LEU A 440 9.70 -3.27 -25.12
C LEU A 440 10.48 -2.76 -26.34
N ASN A 441 9.78 -2.53 -27.44
CA ASN A 441 10.33 -1.73 -28.52
C ASN A 441 10.50 -0.29 -28.04
N LYS A 442 11.64 0.35 -28.34
CA LYS A 442 11.92 1.75 -27.98
C LYS A 442 10.81 2.71 -28.41
N ASN A 443 10.15 2.46 -29.54
CA ASN A 443 9.05 3.30 -30.03
C ASN A 443 7.78 3.23 -29.17
N ASN A 444 7.67 2.20 -28.33
CA ASN A 444 6.55 1.99 -27.41
C ASN A 444 6.83 2.52 -26.00
N ILE A 445 7.98 3.16 -25.79
CA ILE A 445 8.29 3.89 -24.56
C ILE A 445 8.12 5.38 -24.86
N LYS A 446 7.10 6.00 -24.27
CA LYS A 446 6.80 7.42 -24.44
C LYS A 446 7.11 8.18 -23.15
N HIS A 447 7.44 9.45 -23.30
CA HIS A 447 7.68 10.35 -22.19
C HIS A 447 6.88 11.64 -22.39
N TYR A 448 6.21 12.07 -21.33
CA TYR A 448 5.57 13.37 -21.21
C TYR A 448 6.23 14.10 -20.05
N ALA A 449 6.47 15.40 -20.23
CA ALA A 449 7.26 16.20 -19.28
C ALA A 449 6.63 16.25 -17.87
N ASP A 450 5.31 16.34 -17.78
CA ASP A 450 4.58 16.40 -16.53
C ASP A 450 3.12 15.97 -16.70
N PHE A 451 2.40 15.90 -15.58
CA PHE A 451 1.00 15.46 -15.54
C PHE A 451 0.09 16.38 -16.37
N GLU A 452 0.36 17.68 -16.36
CA GLU A 452 -0.40 18.69 -17.12
C GLU A 452 -0.27 18.44 -18.63
N ASN A 453 0.96 18.30 -19.12
CA ASN A 453 1.24 18.06 -20.53
C ASN A 453 0.60 16.75 -21.02
N PHE A 454 0.68 15.68 -20.23
CA PHE A 454 0.05 14.41 -20.57
C PHE A 454 -1.47 14.51 -20.63
N VAL A 455 -2.13 15.03 -19.59
CA VAL A 455 -3.60 15.07 -19.54
C VAL A 455 -4.16 15.99 -20.63
N LEU A 456 -3.54 17.14 -20.87
CA LEU A 456 -4.03 18.10 -21.86
C LEU A 456 -3.75 17.67 -23.29
N ASN A 457 -2.56 17.14 -23.58
CA ASN A 457 -2.11 16.92 -24.96
C ASN A 457 -1.88 15.45 -25.34
N GLY A 458 -1.58 14.59 -24.37
CA GLY A 458 -1.23 13.19 -24.62
C GLY A 458 -2.40 12.22 -24.51
N LEU A 459 -3.24 12.39 -23.49
CA LEU A 459 -4.20 11.36 -23.06
C LEU A 459 -5.11 10.87 -24.19
N ASP A 460 -5.64 11.78 -25.01
CA ASP A 460 -6.59 11.43 -26.07
C ASP A 460 -5.93 10.66 -27.22
N ILE A 461 -4.64 10.90 -27.47
CA ILE A 461 -3.82 10.21 -28.48
C ILE A 461 -3.44 8.82 -27.98
N GLU A 462 -3.10 8.72 -26.70
CA GLU A 462 -2.52 7.50 -26.14
C GLU A 462 -3.57 6.43 -25.81
N ILE A 463 -4.84 6.83 -25.68
CA ILE A 463 -5.99 6.01 -25.28
C ILE A 463 -7.09 6.06 -26.36
N GLU A 464 -6.74 5.63 -27.56
CA GLU A 464 -7.69 5.42 -28.67
C GLU A 464 -8.43 4.09 -28.59
#